data_AF-A0A2V9KBL3-F1
#
_entry.id   AF-A0A2V9KBL3-F1
#
_cell.length_a   1.000
_cell.length_b   1.000
_cell.length_c   1.000
_cell.angle_alpha   90.00
_cell.angle_beta   90.00
_cell.angle_gamma   90.00
#
_symmetry.space_group_name_H-M   'P 1'
#
loop_
_entity.id
_entity.type
_entity.pdbx_description
1 polymer ?
#
loop_
_entity_poly.entity_id
_entity_poly.type
_entity_poly.pdbx_seq_one_letter_code
_entity_poly.pdbx_strand_id
1 'polypeptide(L)' 'MSSKGWQFEEINIRETPGAIDELRRRGALATPTLLVGDRMIVGFDREEIDRAVAASQSAPQ' A
#
# COMPACT_ATOMS: atom_id res chain seq x y z
N MET A 1 -1.66 -9.79 6.17
CA MET A 1 -0.36 -9.10 6.28
C MET A 1 0.40 -9.48 7.55
N SER A 2 -0.26 -9.59 8.71
CA SER A 2 0.39 -10.01 9.98
C SER A 2 1.03 -11.42 9.95
N SER A 3 0.60 -12.32 9.06
CA SER A 3 1.13 -13.69 8.94
C SER A 3 2.44 -13.84 8.17
N LYS A 4 2.90 -12.80 7.46
CA LYS A 4 4.12 -12.86 6.65
C LYS A 4 5.28 -12.00 7.20
N GLY A 5 5.10 -11.36 8.36
CA GLY A 5 6.16 -10.58 9.02
C GLY A 5 6.58 -9.32 8.25
N TRP A 6 5.77 -8.83 7.33
CA TRP A 6 6.08 -7.61 6.59
C TRP A 6 5.94 -6.38 7.48
N GLN A 7 6.93 -5.50 7.43
CA GLN A 7 6.81 -4.18 8.03
C GLN A 7 5.93 -3.32 7.11
N PHE A 8 4.85 -2.79 7.67
CA PHE A 8 3.97 -1.85 7.00
C PHE A 8 3.52 -0.78 8.00
N GLU A 9 3.21 0.40 7.48
CA GLU A 9 2.57 1.47 8.22
C GLU A 9 1.08 1.49 7.85
N GLU A 10 0.21 1.53 8.86
CA GLU A 10 -1.22 1.67 8.65
C GLU A 10 -1.62 3.13 8.84
N ILE A 11 -2.19 3.74 7.79
CA ILE A 11 -2.68 5.11 7.82
C ILE A 11 -4.20 5.08 7.77
N ASN A 12 -4.85 5.50 8.87
CA ASN A 12 -6.29 5.69 8.89
C ASN A 12 -6.64 7.03 8.21
N ILE A 13 -7.21 6.95 7.01
CA ILE A 13 -7.59 8.12 6.21
C ILE A 13 -8.66 9.01 6.86
N ARG A 14 -9.40 8.49 7.84
CA ARG A 14 -10.44 9.24 8.58
C ARG A 14 -9.85 10.06 9.72
N GLU A 15 -8.72 9.63 10.26
CA GLU A 15 -8.05 10.23 11.42
C GLU A 15 -6.84 11.06 11.01
N THR A 16 -6.23 10.78 9.86
CA THR A 16 -5.04 11.47 9.36
C THR A 16 -5.45 12.62 8.42
N PRO A 17 -5.28 13.88 8.84
CA PRO A 17 -5.61 15.02 7.99
C PRO A 17 -4.77 15.00 6.71
N GLY A 18 -5.40 15.24 5.56
CA GLY A 18 -4.71 15.27 4.26
C GLY A 18 -4.43 13.91 3.61
N ALA A 19 -4.65 12.78 4.32
CA ALA A 19 -4.45 11.44 3.75
C ALA A 19 -5.42 11.12 2.60
N ILE A 20 -6.64 11.65 2.63
CA ILE A 20 -7.60 11.53 1.51
C ILE A 20 -7.12 12.30 0.28
N ASP A 21 -6.56 13.49 0.47
CA ASP A 21 -6.06 14.30 -0.65
C ASP A 21 -4.80 13.68 -1.27
N GLU A 22 -3.93 13.13 -0.43
CA GLU A 22 -2.79 12.29 -0.84
C GLU A 22 -3.25 11.12 -1.71
N LEU A 23 -4.27 10.39 -1.24
CA LEU A 23 -4.84 9.24 -1.94
C LEU A 23 -5.39 9.64 -3.31
N ARG A 24 -6.17 10.73 -3.36
CA ARG A 24 -6.73 11.29 -4.60
C ARG A 24 -5.67 11.77 -5.56
N ARG A 25 -4.63 12.46 -5.09
CA ARG A 25 -3.50 12.91 -5.92
C ARG A 25 -2.79 11.74 -6.59
N ARG A 26 -2.70 10.60 -5.91
CA ARG A 26 -2.10 9.36 -6.43
C ARG A 26 -3.05 8.58 -7.36
N GLY A 27 -4.31 9.00 -7.49
CA GLY A 27 -5.31 8.36 -8.35
C GLY A 27 -6.09 7.23 -7.68
N ALA A 28 -5.90 7.00 -6.38
CA ALA A 28 -6.70 6.02 -5.64
C ALA A 28 -8.03 6.64 -5.21
N LEU A 29 -9.12 5.96 -5.60
CA LEU A 29 -10.49 6.42 -5.38
C LEU A 29 -11.24 5.57 -4.34
N ALA A 30 -10.62 4.50 -3.84
CA ALA A 30 -11.24 3.57 -2.91
C ALA A 30 -10.26 3.05 -1.87
N THR A 31 -10.79 2.58 -0.75
CA THR A 31 -10.05 1.88 0.30
C THR A 31 -10.43 0.41 0.38
N PRO A 32 -9.54 -0.48 0.85
CA PRO A 32 -8.14 -0.22 1.19
C PRO A 32 -7.30 0.09 -0.05
N THR A 33 -6.26 0.91 0.10
CA THR A 33 -5.22 1.13 -0.92
C THR A 33 -3.88 0.83 -0.27
N LEU A 34 -3.05 0.07 -0.95
CA LEU A 34 -1.71 -0.30 -0.51
C LEU A 34 -0.68 0.38 -1.40
N LEU A 35 0.31 1.00 -0.79
CA LEU A 35 1.46 1.54 -1.49
C LEU A 35 2.67 0.66 -1.17
N VAL A 36 3.25 0.05 -2.20
CA VAL A 36 4.41 -0.83 -2.09
C VAL A 36 5.50 -0.30 -3.01
N GLY A 37 6.47 0.42 -2.43
CA GLY A 37 7.40 1.25 -3.20
C GLY A 37 6.64 2.32 -4.00
N ASP A 38 6.83 2.36 -5.32
CA ASP A 38 6.12 3.26 -6.23
C ASP A 38 4.82 2.66 -6.80
N ARG A 39 4.47 1.41 -6.43
CA ARG A 39 3.27 0.74 -6.93
C ARG A 39 2.10 0.96 -5.98
N MET A 40 0.99 1.41 -6.55
CA MET A 40 -0.28 1.57 -5.85
C MET A 40 -1.23 0.44 -6.24
N ILE A 41 -1.73 -0.27 -5.24
CA ILE A 41 -2.71 -1.36 -5.40
C ILE A 41 -3.99 -0.92 -4.70
N VAL A 42 -5.09 -0.89 -5.44
CA VAL A 42 -6.41 -0.51 -4.89
C VAL A 42 -7.21 -1.79 -4.64
N GLY A 43 -7.75 -1.94 -3.44
CA GLY A 43 -8.46 -3.14 -2.99
C GLY A 43 -7.52 -4.17 -2.34
N PHE A 44 -7.98 -5.43 -2.30
CA PHE A 44 -7.26 -6.52 -1.65
C PHE A 44 -7.01 -7.66 -2.63
N ASP A 45 -6.09 -7.44 -3.59
CA ASP A 45 -5.58 -8.50 -4.47
C ASP A 45 -4.34 -9.14 -3.85
N ARG A 46 -4.50 -10.37 -3.33
CA ARG A 46 -3.43 -11.08 -2.63
C ARG A 46 -2.24 -11.37 -3.53
N GLU A 47 -2.46 -11.74 -4.79
CA GLU A 47 -1.36 -12.08 -5.70
C GLU A 47 -0.57 -10.85 -6.11
N GLU A 48 -1.28 -9.75 -6.40
CA GLU A 48 -0.64 -8.49 -6.76
C GLU A 48 0.18 -7.92 -5.59
N ILE A 49 -0.36 -8.00 -4.37
CA ILE A 49 0.34 -7.62 -3.14
C ILE A 49 1.60 -8.49 -2.96
N ASP A 50 1.48 -9.82 -3.08
CA ASP A 50 2.61 -10.74 -2.93
C ASP A 50 3.72 -10.43 -3.97
N ARG A 51 3.34 -10.17 -5.23
CA ARG A 51 4.29 -9.78 -6.29
C ARG A 51 4.94 -8.43 -6.03
N ALA A 52 4.16 -7.42 -5.63
CA ALA A 52 4.68 -6.08 -5.37
C ALA A 52 5.64 -6.07 -4.19
N VAL A 53 5.32 -6.79 -3.11
CA VAL A 53 6.18 -6.89 -1.93
C VAL A 53 7.44 -7.69 -2.23
N ALA A 54 7.35 -8.79 -2.98
CA ALA A 54 8.53 -9.51 -3.42
C ALA A 54 9.46 -8.63 -4.28
N ALA A 55 8.88 -7.84 -5.20
CA ALA A 55 9.64 -6.91 -6.03
C ALA A 55 10.30 -5.78 -5.21
N SER A 56 9.64 -5.25 -4.18
CA SER A 56 10.20 -4.20 -3.33
C SER A 56 11.28 -4.71 -2.36
N GLN A 57 11.21 -5.98 -1.95
CA GLN A 57 12.23 -6.61 -1.08
C GLN A 57 13.45 -7.12 -1.87
N SER A 58 13.38 -7.18 -3.20
CA SER A 58 14.45 -7.71 -4.06
C SER A 58 15.42 -6.63 -4.59
N ALA A 59 15.34 -5.39 -4.11
CA ALA A 59 16.37 -4.39 -4.38
C ALA A 59 17.61 -4.70 -3.53
N PRO A 60 18.77 -5.06 -4.13
CA PRO A 60 19.99 -5.24 -3.36
C PRO A 60 20.44 -3.88 -2.81
N GLN A 61 20.69 -3.82 -1.50
CA GLN A 61 21.63 -2.84 -0.93
C GLN A 61 23.06 -3.22 -1.33
#